data_AF-A0A0B4VT45-F1
#
_entry.id   AF-A0A0B4VT45-F1
#
_cell.length_a   1.000
_cell.length_b   1.000
_cell.length_c   1.000
_cell.angle_alpha   90.00
_cell.angle_beta   90.00
_cell.angle_gamma   90.00
#
_symmetry.space_group_name_H-M   'P 1'
#
loop_
_entity.id
_entity.type
_entity.pdbx_description
1 polymer ?
#
loop_
_entity_poly.entity_id
_entity_poly.type
_entity_poly.pdbx_seq_one_letter_code
_entity_poly.pdbx_strand_id
1 'polypeptide(L)'
;SGTNLNGTSGRVSFVLGLMGPAKAVDAACASSLVSVHDAVADLQQRRADLAIAGGVQAILNGRIFELREASMMLSPDGQCKAFDASANGYVRGEGCGVVVLKRLSEAEADGDRIWGVIRGSAVNHGGASVGLTVPHTPALEQVIEAALSEAGIAPSEVDYLEAHGTGTTLGDP
;
A
#
# COMPACT_ATOMS: atom_id res chain seq x y z
N SER A 1 -4.80 -19.78 -16.42
CA SER A 1 -5.95 -18.89 -16.17
C SER A 1 -6.19 -18.86 -14.66
N GLY A 2 -5.86 -17.76 -13.99
CA GLY A 2 -5.89 -17.70 -12.51
C GLY A 2 -5.12 -16.52 -11.91
N THR A 3 -4.28 -15.84 -12.71
CA THR A 3 -3.46 -14.70 -12.28
C THR A 3 -4.04 -13.35 -12.71
N ASN A 4 -5.25 -13.32 -13.27
CA ASN A 4 -5.90 -12.05 -13.63
C ASN A 4 -6.25 -11.28 -12.36
N LEU A 5 -5.74 -10.06 -12.24
CA LEU A 5 -5.93 -9.18 -11.08
C LEU A 5 -7.40 -9.04 -10.66
N ASN A 6 -8.30 -8.87 -11.64
CA ASN A 6 -9.74 -8.74 -11.40
C ASN A 6 -10.41 -10.00 -10.80
N GLY A 7 -9.82 -11.17 -11.02
CA GLY A 7 -10.35 -12.44 -10.54
C GLY A 7 -10.28 -12.55 -9.02
N THR A 8 -9.32 -11.87 -8.38
CA THR A 8 -9.12 -11.94 -6.94
C THR A 8 -10.27 -11.27 -6.19
N SER A 9 -10.53 -9.98 -6.45
CA SER A 9 -11.62 -9.24 -5.79
C SER A 9 -12.99 -9.82 -6.14
N GLY A 10 -13.22 -10.17 -7.41
CA GLY A 10 -14.48 -10.78 -7.85
C GLY A 10 -14.76 -12.14 -7.20
N ARG A 11 -13.73 -12.99 -6.99
CA ARG A 11 -13.90 -14.27 -6.30
C ARG A 11 -14.25 -14.08 -4.83
N VAL A 12 -13.62 -13.14 -4.14
CA VAL A 12 -13.95 -12.82 -2.75
C VAL A 12 -15.40 -12.36 -2.65
N SER A 13 -15.83 -11.42 -3.50
CA SER A 13 -17.22 -10.95 -3.52
C SER A 13 -18.21 -12.08 -3.84
N PHE A 14 -17.90 -12.93 -4.82
CA PHE A 14 -18.75 -14.06 -5.19
C PHE A 14 -18.91 -15.07 -4.05
N VAL A 15 -17.81 -15.48 -3.42
CA VAL A 15 -17.82 -16.48 -2.34
C VAL A 15 -18.54 -15.96 -1.09
N LEU A 16 -18.38 -14.67 -0.79
CA LEU A 16 -18.98 -14.03 0.39
C LEU A 16 -20.39 -13.45 0.13
N GLY A 17 -20.89 -13.52 -1.11
CA GLY A 17 -22.19 -12.94 -1.48
C GLY A 17 -22.26 -11.42 -1.39
N LEU A 18 -21.13 -10.72 -1.56
CA LEU A 18 -21.03 -9.27 -1.44
C LEU A 18 -21.42 -8.58 -2.76
N MET A 19 -22.21 -7.50 -2.65
CA MET A 19 -22.70 -6.73 -3.81
C MET A 19 -22.11 -5.31 -3.90
N GLY A 20 -21.21 -4.95 -2.98
CA GLY A 20 -20.50 -3.67 -3.01
C GLY A 20 -19.42 -3.60 -4.11
N PRO A 21 -18.67 -2.47 -4.18
CA PRO A 21 -17.58 -2.32 -5.15
C PRO A 21 -16.53 -3.45 -5.04
N ALA A 22 -16.17 -4.05 -6.18
CA ALA A 22 -15.15 -5.10 -6.25
C ALA A 22 -14.04 -4.68 -7.23
N LYS A 23 -12.94 -4.15 -6.69
CA LYS A 23 -11.85 -3.54 -7.48
C LYS A 23 -10.55 -4.30 -7.25
N ALA A 24 -9.76 -4.43 -8.32
CA ALA A 24 -8.37 -4.84 -8.23
C ALA A 24 -7.50 -3.64 -8.55
N VAL A 25 -6.49 -3.38 -7.73
CA VAL A 25 -5.61 -2.21 -7.82
C VAL A 25 -4.20 -2.68 -8.18
N ASP A 26 -3.61 -2.05 -9.18
CA ASP A 26 -2.20 -2.20 -9.53
C ASP A 26 -1.54 -0.83 -9.50
N ALA A 27 -0.89 -0.54 -8.39
CA ALA A 27 -0.02 0.62 -8.17
C ALA A 27 1.38 0.14 -7.78
N ALA A 28 1.82 -0.99 -8.36
CA ALA A 28 3.08 -1.66 -8.01
C ALA A 28 3.24 -1.86 -6.49
N CYS A 29 4.33 -1.37 -5.89
CA CYS A 29 4.65 -1.53 -4.46
C CYS A 29 3.62 -0.89 -3.52
N ALA A 30 2.84 0.08 -3.98
CA ALA A 30 1.85 0.79 -3.17
C ALA A 30 0.43 0.18 -3.26
N SER A 31 0.23 -0.89 -4.04
CA SER A 31 -1.10 -1.42 -4.38
C SER A 31 -1.99 -1.71 -3.15
N SER A 32 -1.41 -2.27 -2.08
CA SER A 32 -2.15 -2.58 -0.85
C SER A 32 -2.59 -1.34 -0.08
N LEU A 33 -1.76 -0.28 -0.03
CA LEU A 33 -2.12 0.97 0.64
C LEU A 33 -3.12 1.77 -0.18
N VAL A 34 -3.00 1.75 -1.51
CA VAL A 34 -4.00 2.38 -2.41
C VAL A 34 -5.35 1.68 -2.29
N SER A 35 -5.39 0.34 -2.15
CA SER A 35 -6.66 -0.37 -1.95
C SER A 35 -7.33 0.00 -0.62
N VAL A 36 -6.54 0.23 0.43
CA VAL A 36 -7.04 0.75 1.73
C VAL A 36 -7.57 2.18 1.58
N HIS A 37 -6.83 3.07 0.90
CA HIS A 37 -7.27 4.45 0.62
C HIS A 37 -8.62 4.47 -0.12
N ASP A 38 -8.75 3.69 -1.20
CA ASP A 38 -9.99 3.60 -1.97
C ASP A 38 -11.16 3.06 -1.13
N ALA A 39 -10.90 2.09 -0.25
CA ALA A 39 -11.91 1.54 0.65
C ALA A 39 -12.37 2.56 1.70
N VAL A 40 -11.45 3.36 2.26
CA VAL A 40 -11.79 4.48 3.15
C VAL A 40 -12.67 5.49 2.42
N ALA A 41 -12.31 5.86 1.19
CA ALA A 41 -13.11 6.79 0.38
C ALA A 41 -14.51 6.22 0.06
N ASP A 42 -14.62 4.91 -0.27
CA ASP A 42 -15.89 4.24 -0.51
C ASP A 42 -16.78 4.22 0.76
N LEU A 43 -16.20 4.00 1.93
CA LEU A 43 -16.92 4.03 3.22
C LEU A 43 -17.39 5.44 3.59
N GLN A 44 -16.54 6.45 3.45
CA GLN A 44 -16.89 7.85 3.72
C GLN A 44 -18.01 8.35 2.79
N GLN A 45 -17.96 7.95 1.52
CA GLN A 45 -18.97 8.32 0.52
C GLN A 45 -20.21 7.41 0.57
N ARG A 46 -20.31 6.51 1.56
CA ARG A 46 -21.42 5.56 1.76
C ARG A 46 -21.73 4.71 0.52
N ARG A 47 -20.69 4.37 -0.25
CA ARG A 47 -20.78 3.35 -1.31
C ARG A 47 -20.70 1.93 -0.77
N ALA A 48 -20.19 1.78 0.44
CA ALA A 48 -20.17 0.54 1.21
C ALA A 48 -20.37 0.87 2.69
N ASP A 49 -20.86 -0.11 3.46
CA ASP A 49 -20.96 -0.01 4.92
C ASP A 49 -19.82 -0.76 5.62
N LEU A 50 -19.27 -1.76 4.93
CA LEU A 50 -18.12 -2.54 5.32
C LEU A 50 -17.25 -2.75 4.08
N ALA A 51 -15.93 -2.63 4.23
CA ALA A 51 -15.00 -2.83 3.13
C ALA A 51 -13.91 -3.84 3.51
N ILE A 52 -13.52 -4.68 2.54
CA ILE A 52 -12.40 -5.60 2.64
C ILE A 52 -11.29 -5.04 1.74
N ALA A 53 -10.16 -4.68 2.32
CA ALA A 53 -9.03 -4.09 1.60
C ALA A 53 -7.73 -4.80 1.95
N GLY A 54 -6.76 -4.80 1.04
CA GLY A 54 -5.51 -5.54 1.24
C GLY A 54 -4.73 -5.77 -0.04
N GLY A 55 -3.81 -6.73 0.01
CA GLY A 55 -2.95 -7.09 -1.11
C GLY A 55 -2.36 -8.48 -0.97
N VAL A 56 -1.97 -9.05 -2.11
CA VAL A 56 -1.29 -10.34 -2.19
C VAL A 56 -0.16 -10.27 -3.20
N GLN A 57 1.00 -10.81 -2.83
CA GLN A 57 2.15 -10.98 -3.69
C GLN A 57 2.63 -12.43 -3.59
N ALA A 58 2.59 -13.13 -4.72
CA ALA A 58 3.19 -14.45 -4.90
C ALA A 58 4.13 -14.41 -6.11
N ILE A 59 5.29 -15.05 -5.99
CA ILE A 59 6.36 -15.12 -6.98
C ILE A 59 6.31 -16.52 -7.59
N LEU A 60 5.45 -16.66 -8.60
CA LEU A 60 5.19 -17.94 -9.25
C LEU A 60 6.12 -18.25 -10.42
N ASN A 61 7.04 -17.34 -10.75
CA ASN A 61 7.98 -17.46 -11.86
C ASN A 61 9.29 -16.73 -11.55
N GLY A 62 10.43 -17.43 -11.71
CA GLY A 62 11.78 -16.91 -11.49
C GLY A 62 12.21 -15.77 -12.44
N ARG A 63 11.59 -15.62 -13.61
CA ARG A 63 11.93 -14.58 -14.60
C ARG A 63 11.87 -13.15 -14.04
N ILE A 64 11.07 -12.93 -13.00
CA ILE A 64 10.99 -11.62 -12.36
C ILE A 64 12.31 -11.23 -11.67
N PHE A 65 13.10 -12.20 -11.21
CA PHE A 65 14.42 -11.93 -10.62
C PHE A 65 15.41 -11.49 -11.70
N GLU A 66 15.49 -12.20 -12.83
CA GLU A 66 16.35 -11.85 -13.96
C GLU A 66 16.08 -10.42 -14.46
N LEU A 67 14.80 -10.04 -14.61
CA LEU A 67 14.40 -8.70 -15.04
C LEU A 67 14.80 -7.60 -14.04
N ARG A 68 14.77 -7.91 -12.74
CA ARG A 68 15.08 -6.93 -11.68
C ARG A 68 16.58 -6.83 -11.41
N GLU A 69 17.31 -7.92 -11.56
CA GLU A 69 18.76 -7.96 -11.57
C GLU A 69 19.32 -7.16 -12.75
N ALA A 70 18.76 -7.33 -13.95
CA ALA A 70 19.12 -6.53 -15.13
C ALA A 70 18.88 -5.02 -14.94
N SER A 71 17.92 -4.64 -14.08
CA SER A 71 17.64 -3.26 -13.70
C SER A 71 18.40 -2.80 -12.44
N MET A 72 19.32 -3.61 -11.92
CA MET A 72 20.12 -3.35 -10.70
C MET A 72 19.28 -2.96 -9.47
N MET A 73 18.08 -3.53 -9.35
CA MET A 73 17.17 -3.20 -8.23
C MET A 73 17.31 -4.16 -7.04
N LEU A 74 17.89 -5.35 -7.24
CA LEU A 74 18.01 -6.38 -6.22
C LEU A 74 19.32 -6.25 -5.46
N SER A 75 19.27 -6.40 -4.13
CA SER A 75 20.48 -6.49 -3.32
C SER A 75 21.21 -7.81 -3.59
N PRO A 76 22.51 -7.79 -3.94
CA PRO A 76 23.31 -9.02 -4.11
C PRO A 76 23.51 -9.78 -2.79
N ASP A 77 23.36 -9.10 -1.64
CA ASP A 77 23.55 -9.69 -0.31
C ASP A 77 22.29 -10.39 0.22
N GLY A 78 21.19 -10.37 -0.55
CA GLY A 78 19.94 -11.02 -0.16
C GLY A 78 19.21 -10.36 1.02
N GLN A 79 19.43 -9.06 1.29
CA GLN A 79 18.78 -8.34 2.39
C GLN A 79 18.30 -6.94 1.98
N CYS A 80 17.15 -6.49 2.50
CA CYS A 80 16.80 -5.07 2.48
C CYS A 80 17.50 -4.39 3.66
N LYS A 81 18.52 -3.56 3.38
CA LYS A 81 19.26 -2.85 4.42
C LYS A 81 18.74 -1.42 4.59
N ALA A 82 17.49 -1.31 5.04
CA ALA A 82 16.81 -0.02 5.16
C ALA A 82 17.64 0.99 5.97
N PHE A 83 17.91 2.15 5.38
CA PHE A 83 18.67 3.27 5.96
C PHE A 83 20.13 2.96 6.33
N ASP A 84 20.67 1.83 5.89
CA ASP A 84 22.07 1.46 6.12
C ASP A 84 22.98 2.10 5.06
N ALA A 85 24.19 2.54 5.45
CA ALA A 85 25.16 3.11 4.51
C ALA A 85 25.61 2.13 3.42
N SER A 86 25.46 0.81 3.65
CA SER A 86 25.74 -0.27 2.70
C SER A 86 24.51 -0.75 1.93
N ALA A 87 23.41 -0.01 1.98
CA ALA A 87 22.21 -0.21 1.17
C ALA A 87 22.56 -0.36 -0.32
N ASN A 88 22.15 -1.47 -0.93
CA ASN A 88 22.55 -1.84 -2.28
C ASN A 88 21.43 -2.54 -3.07
N GLY A 89 20.17 -2.33 -2.69
CA GLY A 89 19.00 -2.91 -3.34
C GLY A 89 18.01 -3.52 -2.34
N TYR A 90 16.85 -3.93 -2.84
CA TYR A 90 15.85 -4.61 -2.04
C TYR A 90 15.84 -6.12 -2.33
N VAL A 91 15.13 -6.90 -1.52
CA VAL A 91 14.79 -8.29 -1.82
C VAL A 91 13.30 -8.51 -1.94
N ARG A 92 12.93 -9.43 -2.82
CA ARG A 92 11.53 -9.77 -3.07
C ARG A 92 10.98 -10.60 -1.91
N GLY A 93 9.84 -10.16 -1.38
CA GLY A 93 9.02 -10.94 -0.45
C GLY A 93 7.75 -11.46 -1.09
N GLU A 94 7.16 -12.47 -0.46
CA GLU A 94 5.79 -12.94 -0.71
C GLU A 94 4.94 -12.67 0.52
N GLY A 95 3.63 -12.50 0.33
CA GLY A 95 2.73 -12.24 1.44
C GLY A 95 1.29 -12.00 1.00
N CYS A 96 0.38 -12.12 1.95
CA CYS A 96 -1.03 -11.79 1.79
C CYS A 96 -1.51 -11.13 3.08
N GLY A 97 -2.14 -9.97 2.97
CA GLY A 97 -2.67 -9.22 4.10
C GLY A 97 -3.99 -8.57 3.74
N VAL A 98 -4.94 -8.64 4.68
CA VAL A 98 -6.30 -8.10 4.50
C VAL A 98 -6.76 -7.45 5.79
N VAL A 99 -7.43 -6.31 5.67
CA VAL A 99 -8.12 -5.60 6.75
C VAL A 99 -9.61 -5.48 6.42
N VAL A 100 -10.42 -5.49 7.47
CA VAL A 100 -11.86 -5.19 7.39
C VAL A 100 -12.07 -3.80 7.97
N LEU A 101 -12.69 -2.93 7.18
CA LEU A 101 -12.85 -1.52 7.49
C LEU A 101 -14.35 -1.19 7.61
N LYS A 102 -14.64 -0.29 8.53
CA LYS A 102 -15.99 0.21 8.83
C LYS A 102 -15.88 1.62 9.38
N ARG A 103 -16.94 2.42 9.25
CA ARG A 103 -17.00 3.75 9.89
C ARG A 103 -16.97 3.57 11.40
N LEU A 104 -16.12 4.36 12.09
CA LEU A 104 -15.87 4.20 13.53
C LEU A 104 -17.16 4.19 14.36
N SER A 105 -18.07 5.14 14.12
CA SER A 105 -19.35 5.23 14.85
C SER A 105 -20.21 3.98 14.72
N GLU A 106 -20.16 3.31 13.57
CA GLU A 106 -20.92 2.08 13.33
C GLU A 106 -20.22 0.85 13.89
N ALA A 107 -18.89 0.83 13.89
CA ALA A 107 -18.11 -0.20 14.58
C ALA A 107 -18.39 -0.16 16.10
N GLU A 108 -18.43 1.04 16.68
CA GLU A 108 -18.77 1.24 18.09
C GLU A 108 -20.21 0.82 18.39
N ALA A 109 -21.18 1.22 17.55
CA ALA A 109 -22.59 0.88 17.73
C ALA A 109 -22.86 -0.64 17.67
N ASP A 110 -22.14 -1.34 16.80
CA ASP A 110 -22.30 -2.80 16.64
C ASP A 110 -21.45 -3.58 17.67
N GLY A 111 -20.63 -2.91 18.47
CA GLY A 111 -19.76 -3.55 19.47
C GLY A 111 -18.58 -4.30 18.86
N ASP A 112 -18.12 -3.87 17.68
CA ASP A 112 -17.01 -4.49 16.96
C ASP A 112 -15.69 -4.30 17.74
N ARG A 113 -14.79 -5.29 17.65
CA ARG A 113 -13.42 -5.12 18.13
C ARG A 113 -12.64 -4.21 17.19
N ILE A 114 -12.29 -3.02 17.66
CA ILE A 114 -11.52 -2.03 16.90
C ILE A 114 -10.03 -2.20 17.20
N TRP A 115 -9.23 -2.48 16.16
CA TRP A 115 -7.77 -2.64 16.28
C TRP A 115 -7.01 -1.32 16.14
N GLY A 116 -7.60 -0.34 15.47
CA GLY A 116 -7.01 0.97 15.21
C GLY A 116 -7.97 1.83 14.39
N VAL A 117 -7.64 3.12 14.26
CA VAL A 117 -8.43 4.09 13.50
C VAL A 117 -7.55 4.69 12.40
N ILE A 118 -8.00 4.57 11.15
CA ILE A 118 -7.38 5.30 10.04
C ILE A 118 -7.87 6.74 10.12
N ARG A 119 -6.97 7.65 10.53
CA ARG A 119 -7.28 9.07 10.71
C ARG A 119 -7.27 9.84 9.40
N GLY A 120 -6.36 9.50 8.48
CA GLY A 120 -6.23 10.12 7.16
C GLY A 120 -5.35 9.24 6.25
N SER A 121 -5.48 9.43 4.93
CA SER A 121 -4.72 8.69 3.92
C SER A 121 -4.65 9.45 2.61
N ALA A 122 -3.49 9.52 1.97
CA ALA A 122 -3.33 10.22 0.70
C ALA A 122 -2.60 9.38 -0.34
N VAL A 123 -2.90 9.64 -1.61
CA VAL A 123 -2.24 9.05 -2.78
C VAL A 123 -1.94 10.16 -3.78
N ASN A 124 -0.73 10.18 -4.32
CA ASN A 124 -0.36 11.04 -5.44
C ASN A 124 0.61 10.32 -6.39
N HIS A 125 1.16 11.04 -7.37
CA HIS A 125 2.18 10.55 -8.28
C HIS A 125 3.34 11.54 -8.38
N GLY A 126 4.56 11.03 -8.57
CA GLY A 126 5.77 11.86 -8.74
C GLY A 126 5.79 12.75 -10.01
N GLY A 127 4.73 12.72 -10.83
CA GLY A 127 4.64 13.48 -12.07
C GLY A 127 5.80 13.26 -13.04
N ALA A 128 6.13 14.30 -13.80
CA ALA A 128 7.28 14.33 -14.69
C ALA A 128 8.55 14.66 -13.88
N SER A 129 9.18 13.62 -13.32
CA SER A 129 10.45 13.72 -12.61
C SER A 129 11.65 13.38 -13.52
N VAL A 130 12.86 13.33 -12.95
CA VAL A 130 14.10 12.99 -13.66
C VAL A 130 14.16 11.56 -14.19
N GLY A 131 13.21 10.70 -13.83
CA GLY A 131 13.07 9.36 -14.36
C GLY A 131 11.86 8.63 -13.80
N LEU A 132 11.23 7.76 -14.59
CA LEU A 132 9.97 7.09 -14.23
C LEU A 132 10.05 6.30 -12.90
N THR A 133 11.22 5.72 -12.59
CA THR A 133 11.44 4.92 -11.39
C THR A 133 12.22 5.67 -10.31
N VAL A 134 12.53 6.94 -10.53
CA VAL A 134 13.29 7.76 -9.57
C VAL A 134 12.30 8.40 -8.60
N PRO A 135 12.50 8.27 -7.29
CA PRO A 135 11.64 8.92 -6.30
C PRO A 135 11.66 10.45 -6.48
N HIS A 136 10.55 11.09 -6.15
CA HIS A 136 10.38 12.53 -6.29
C HIS A 136 10.06 13.15 -4.92
N THR A 137 11.09 13.66 -4.24
CA THR A 137 11.02 14.16 -2.86
C THR A 137 9.88 15.17 -2.63
N PRO A 138 9.67 16.19 -3.49
CA PRO A 138 8.56 17.12 -3.27
C PRO A 138 7.18 16.45 -3.32
N ALA A 139 7.00 15.41 -4.15
CA ALA A 139 5.74 14.66 -4.16
C ALA A 139 5.58 13.78 -2.91
N LEU A 140 6.68 13.23 -2.37
CA LEU A 140 6.65 12.47 -1.13
C LEU A 140 6.29 13.36 0.07
N GLU A 141 6.86 14.56 0.15
CA GLU A 141 6.49 15.56 1.17
C GLU A 141 5.00 15.91 1.07
N GLN A 142 4.52 16.23 -0.14
CA GLN A 142 3.12 16.59 -0.37
C GLN A 142 2.13 15.48 0.02
N VAL A 143 2.44 14.21 -0.24
CA VAL A 143 1.51 13.11 0.11
C VAL A 143 1.48 12.88 1.62
N ILE A 144 2.61 13.05 2.31
CA ILE A 144 2.68 12.97 3.77
C ILE A 144 1.89 14.13 4.40
N GLU A 145 2.12 15.36 3.93
CA GLU A 145 1.39 16.55 4.39
C GLU A 145 -0.12 16.42 4.16
N ALA A 146 -0.55 15.91 3.00
CA ALA A 146 -1.95 15.68 2.70
C ALA A 146 -2.58 14.66 3.66
N ALA A 147 -1.89 13.55 3.95
CA ALA A 147 -2.36 12.53 4.88
C ALA A 147 -2.47 13.05 6.32
N LEU A 148 -1.47 13.84 6.78
CA LEU A 148 -1.50 14.48 8.10
C LEU A 148 -2.62 15.53 8.20
N SER A 149 -2.80 16.32 7.14
CA SER A 149 -3.88 17.31 7.06
C SER A 149 -5.26 16.65 7.09
N GLU A 150 -5.46 15.54 6.38
CA GLU A 150 -6.72 14.79 6.45
C GLU A 150 -6.94 14.18 7.85
N ALA A 151 -5.88 13.69 8.48
CA ALA A 151 -5.91 13.17 9.84
C ALA A 151 -6.16 14.23 10.91
N GLY A 152 -5.94 15.52 10.58
CA GLY A 152 -6.03 16.63 11.51
C GLY A 152 -5.00 16.56 12.64
N ILE A 153 -3.79 16.10 12.34
CA ILE A 153 -2.69 15.98 13.32
C ILE A 153 -1.44 16.72 12.83
N ALA A 154 -0.67 17.25 13.77
CA ALA A 154 0.63 17.84 13.50
C ALA A 154 1.71 16.75 13.34
N PRO A 155 2.79 16.98 12.57
CA PRO A 155 3.91 16.04 12.47
C PRO A 155 4.51 15.65 13.82
N SER A 156 4.51 16.55 14.81
CA SER A 156 5.04 16.30 16.15
C SER A 156 4.18 15.36 17.01
N GLU A 157 2.98 15.01 16.55
CA GLU A 157 2.08 14.05 17.20
C GLU A 157 2.30 12.61 16.67
N VAL A 158 3.23 12.42 15.72
CA VAL A 158 3.54 11.09 15.17
C VAL A 158 4.66 10.44 15.97
N ASP A 159 4.32 9.39 16.71
CA ASP A 159 5.28 8.64 17.53
C ASP A 159 6.14 7.65 16.72
N TYR A 160 5.62 7.17 15.59
CA TYR A 160 6.24 6.12 14.80
C TYR A 160 5.95 6.29 13.30
N LEU A 161 6.96 6.03 12.47
CA LEU A 161 6.87 6.03 11.02
C LEU A 161 7.31 4.67 10.46
N GLU A 162 6.35 3.92 9.92
CA GLU A 162 6.65 2.75 9.09
C GLU A 162 6.99 3.20 7.67
N ALA A 163 8.28 3.40 7.40
CA ALA A 163 8.75 3.89 6.12
C ALA A 163 8.78 2.81 5.03
N HIS A 164 8.85 3.21 3.76
CA HIS A 164 8.99 2.27 2.65
C HIS A 164 10.29 1.44 2.74
N GLY A 165 11.39 2.08 3.17
CA GLY A 165 12.61 1.41 3.65
C GLY A 165 13.17 0.35 2.70
N THR A 166 13.36 0.71 1.43
CA THR A 166 13.75 -0.27 0.40
C THR A 166 15.19 -0.75 0.51
N GLY A 167 16.05 -0.07 1.27
CA GLY A 167 17.47 -0.38 1.31
C GLY A 167 18.19 0.00 0.02
N THR A 168 17.77 1.11 -0.60
CA THR A 168 18.37 1.61 -1.85
C THR A 168 19.10 2.94 -1.62
N THR A 169 20.22 3.13 -2.32
CA THR A 169 21.04 4.35 -2.20
C THR A 169 20.33 5.63 -2.67
N LEU A 170 19.31 5.50 -3.53
CA LEU A 170 18.53 6.62 -4.06
C LEU A 170 17.18 6.82 -3.38
N GLY A 171 16.62 5.77 -2.77
CA GLY A 171 15.27 5.79 -2.23
C GLY A 171 15.18 5.99 -0.73
N ASP A 172 16.24 5.63 0.01
CA ASP A 172 16.26 5.75 1.47
C ASP A 172 16.71 7.16 1.95
N PRO A 173 17.70 7.84 1.32
CA PRO A 173 17.98 9.25 1.60
C PRO A 173 16.89 10.20 1.09
#